data_AF-A0AAW2WZZ5-F1
#
_entry.id   AF-A0AAW2WZZ5-F1
#
_cell.length_a   1.000
_cell.length_b   1.000
_cell.length_c   1.000
_cell.angle_alpha   90.00
_cell.angle_beta   90.00
_cell.angle_gamma   90.00
#
_symmetry.space_group_name_H-M   'P 1'
#
loop_
_entity.id
_entity.type
_entity.pdbx_description
1 polymer ?
#
loop_
_entity_poly.entity_id
_entity_poly.type
_entity_poly.pdbx_seq_one_letter_code
_entity_poly.pdbx_strand_id
1 'polypeptide(L)'
;MEKKEDPNELQELLQTLEQQTNWDGRRLFKYDGFWFPEIAVRPILSARKYFKAKDSDIILTSVPKSGTTWLKALAFSIANRHVISIDQSPLLTSHPHTVVPFLEFNLYLFQENPHLEGLPSPRIFTTHMPFKILPDSIRESECKIIYICRNPLDQFISHRHFLLENKLGKDAEPLSIDEAFDLFCRGIHPFGPFWDHILGYWNASLKNPEKVLFLRYEELKEDITSHVKKIAEFIGSPFSAEEEKQGVVDQISRLCSFEILGIWR
;
A
#
# COMPACT_ATOMS: atom_id res chain seq x y z
N MET A 1 -14.09 -9.41 -27.47
CA MET A 1 -15.13 -9.91 -26.54
C MET A 1 -14.42 -10.38 -25.29
N GLU A 2 -14.21 -9.48 -24.32
CA GLU A 2 -13.71 -9.87 -23.00
C GLU A 2 -14.83 -10.64 -22.30
N LYS A 3 -14.58 -11.91 -21.99
CA LYS A 3 -15.45 -12.67 -21.08
C LYS A 3 -15.36 -11.98 -19.72
N LYS A 4 -16.43 -11.28 -19.32
CA LYS A 4 -16.65 -11.00 -17.89
C LYS A 4 -16.66 -12.36 -17.20
N GLU A 5 -15.75 -12.60 -16.27
CA GLU A 5 -15.81 -13.80 -15.42
C GLU A 5 -17.16 -13.79 -14.66
N ASP A 6 -17.84 -14.93 -14.71
CA ASP A 6 -19.18 -15.13 -14.15
C ASP A 6 -19.12 -14.87 -12.64
N PRO A 7 -19.99 -14.01 -12.07
CA PRO A 7 -20.14 -13.87 -10.62
C PRO A 7 -20.19 -15.21 -9.85
N ASN A 8 -20.66 -16.29 -10.50
CA ASN A 8 -20.62 -17.64 -9.95
C ASN A 8 -19.21 -18.18 -9.69
N GLU A 9 -18.21 -17.91 -10.55
CA GLU A 9 -16.86 -18.46 -10.41
C GLU A 9 -16.14 -17.92 -9.17
N LEU A 10 -16.32 -16.62 -8.85
CA LEU A 10 -15.79 -16.05 -7.61
C LEU A 10 -16.48 -16.64 -6.39
N GLN A 11 -17.80 -16.80 -6.44
CA GLN A 11 -18.55 -17.34 -5.32
C GLN A 11 -18.18 -18.81 -5.06
N GLU A 12 -18.00 -19.59 -6.11
CA GLU A 12 -17.46 -20.95 -6.05
C GLU A 12 -16.05 -20.96 -5.45
N LEU A 13 -15.15 -20.08 -5.91
CA LEU A 13 -13.81 -19.97 -5.34
C LEU A 13 -13.88 -19.65 -3.84
N LEU A 14 -14.64 -18.64 -3.44
CA LEU A 14 -14.76 -18.23 -2.02
C LEU A 14 -15.28 -19.37 -1.13
N GLN A 15 -16.16 -20.24 -1.65
CA GLN A 15 -16.63 -21.43 -0.90
C GLN A 15 -15.53 -22.47 -0.66
N THR A 16 -14.49 -22.51 -1.49
CA THR A 16 -13.35 -23.43 -1.33
C THR A 16 -12.26 -22.90 -0.40
N LEU A 17 -12.21 -21.60 -0.15
CA LEU A 17 -11.16 -20.98 0.66
C LEU A 17 -11.45 -21.09 2.15
N GLU A 18 -10.39 -21.24 2.95
CA GLU A 18 -10.47 -21.19 4.41
C GLU A 18 -10.99 -19.80 4.83
N GLN A 19 -11.95 -19.77 5.75
CA GLN A 19 -12.63 -18.55 6.21
C GLN A 19 -12.40 -18.32 7.70
N GLN A 20 -12.22 -17.05 8.08
CA GLN A 20 -12.14 -16.61 9.48
C GLN A 20 -12.89 -15.30 9.67
N THR A 21 -13.28 -15.02 10.91
CA THR A 21 -13.86 -13.73 11.30
C THR A 21 -12.75 -12.75 11.64
N ASN A 22 -12.77 -11.59 11.01
CA ASN A 22 -11.87 -10.47 11.28
C ASN A 22 -12.23 -9.76 12.59
N TRP A 23 -11.35 -8.87 13.06
CA TRP A 23 -11.53 -8.12 14.31
C TRP A 23 -12.76 -7.20 14.31
N ASP A 24 -13.18 -6.73 13.14
CA ASP A 24 -14.40 -5.94 12.94
C ASP A 24 -15.65 -6.81 12.67
N GLY A 25 -15.52 -8.14 12.70
CA GLY A 25 -16.60 -9.08 12.44
C GLY A 25 -16.80 -9.44 10.96
N ARG A 26 -16.03 -8.88 10.04
CA ARG A 26 -16.11 -9.23 8.61
C ARG A 26 -15.40 -10.53 8.28
N ARG A 27 -15.64 -11.07 7.09
CA ARG A 27 -14.98 -12.30 6.62
C ARG A 27 -13.58 -12.03 6.07
N LEU A 28 -12.65 -12.88 6.47
CA LEU A 28 -11.35 -13.06 5.84
C LEU A 28 -11.34 -14.38 5.09
N PHE A 29 -10.68 -14.39 3.94
CA PHE A 29 -10.47 -15.57 3.12
C PHE A 29 -8.97 -15.80 2.97
N LYS A 30 -8.53 -17.04 3.22
CA LYS A 30 -7.14 -17.42 3.05
C LYS A 30 -6.89 -17.80 1.59
N TYR A 31 -6.00 -17.08 0.93
CA TYR A 31 -5.56 -17.36 -0.42
C TYR A 31 -4.03 -17.40 -0.46
N ASP A 32 -3.49 -18.52 -0.94
CA ASP A 32 -2.05 -18.68 -1.20
C ASP A 32 -1.13 -18.38 0.01
N GLY A 33 -1.65 -18.66 1.21
CA GLY A 33 -0.97 -18.49 2.50
C GLY A 33 -1.30 -17.21 3.25
N PHE A 34 -2.07 -16.28 2.66
CA PHE A 34 -2.38 -14.98 3.25
C PHE A 34 -3.88 -14.76 3.42
N TRP A 35 -4.25 -13.96 4.42
CA TRP A 35 -5.65 -13.63 4.73
C TRP A 35 -6.06 -12.32 4.07
N PHE A 36 -7.12 -12.32 3.28
CA PHE A 36 -7.62 -11.13 2.59
C PHE A 36 -9.04 -10.79 3.05
N PRO A 37 -9.37 -9.51 3.21
CA PRO A 37 -10.76 -9.08 3.29
C PRO A 37 -11.52 -9.57 2.06
N GLU A 38 -12.74 -10.05 2.24
CA GLU A 38 -13.60 -10.52 1.14
C GLU A 38 -13.64 -9.53 -0.04
N ILE A 39 -13.82 -8.24 0.27
CA ILE A 39 -13.90 -7.15 -0.70
C ILE A 39 -12.63 -7.02 -1.55
N ALA A 40 -11.47 -7.49 -1.06
CA ALA A 40 -10.19 -7.41 -1.76
C ALA A 40 -9.86 -8.67 -2.57
N VAL A 41 -10.53 -9.82 -2.34
CA VAL A 41 -10.18 -11.09 -3.00
C VAL A 41 -10.29 -10.97 -4.52
N ARG A 42 -11.46 -10.58 -5.04
CA ARG A 42 -11.66 -10.42 -6.50
C ARG A 42 -10.75 -9.35 -7.10
N PRO A 43 -10.66 -8.13 -6.54
CA PRO A 43 -9.76 -7.11 -7.08
C PRO A 43 -8.30 -7.55 -7.13
N ILE A 44 -7.81 -8.32 -6.15
CA ILE A 44 -6.45 -8.87 -6.15
C ILE A 44 -6.28 -9.86 -7.31
N LEU A 45 -7.21 -10.78 -7.51
CA LEU A 45 -7.15 -11.74 -8.62
C LEU A 45 -7.20 -11.04 -9.98
N SER A 46 -8.10 -10.06 -10.14
CA SER A 46 -8.17 -9.22 -11.34
C SER A 46 -6.88 -8.44 -11.59
N ALA A 47 -6.32 -7.80 -10.57
CA ALA A 47 -5.06 -7.09 -10.69
C ALA A 47 -3.92 -8.04 -11.09
N ARG A 48 -3.82 -9.23 -10.50
CA ARG A 48 -2.81 -10.22 -10.87
C ARG A 48 -2.92 -10.65 -12.33
N LYS A 49 -4.13 -10.78 -12.85
CA LYS A 49 -4.39 -11.22 -14.23
C LYS A 49 -4.15 -10.12 -15.26
N TYR A 50 -4.62 -8.90 -14.97
CA TYR A 50 -4.74 -7.85 -15.98
C TYR A 50 -3.81 -6.66 -15.79
N PHE A 51 -3.27 -6.42 -14.59
CA PHE A 51 -2.34 -5.31 -14.41
C PHE A 51 -1.08 -5.53 -15.24
N LYS A 52 -0.69 -4.50 -16.00
CA LYS A 52 0.55 -4.47 -16.80
C LYS A 52 1.43 -3.34 -16.30
N ALA A 53 2.44 -3.71 -15.52
CA ALA A 53 3.46 -2.80 -15.06
C ALA A 53 4.28 -2.27 -16.25
N LYS A 54 4.70 -1.01 -16.16
CA LYS A 54 5.73 -0.40 -17.00
C LYS A 54 7.01 -0.27 -16.16
N ASP A 55 8.16 -0.28 -16.81
CA ASP A 55 9.46 -0.13 -16.13
C ASP A 55 9.59 1.19 -15.37
N SER A 56 8.85 2.22 -15.79
CA SER A 56 8.81 3.53 -15.13
C SER A 56 7.80 3.62 -13.97
N ASP A 57 7.06 2.55 -13.67
CA ASP A 57 6.10 2.58 -12.56
C ASP A 57 6.81 2.58 -11.19
N ILE A 58 6.13 3.16 -10.21
CA ILE A 58 6.53 3.13 -8.79
C ILE A 58 5.39 2.46 -8.01
N ILE A 59 5.69 1.34 -7.38
CA ILE A 59 4.76 0.54 -6.59
C ILE A 59 5.05 0.77 -5.10
N LEU A 60 4.11 1.38 -4.40
CA LEU A 60 4.17 1.58 -2.96
C LEU A 60 3.45 0.43 -2.26
N THR A 61 4.04 -0.11 -1.20
CA THR A 61 3.45 -1.26 -0.51
C THR A 61 3.79 -1.30 0.96
N SER A 62 2.89 -1.90 1.73
CA SER A 62 3.06 -2.15 3.16
C SER A 62 1.99 -3.11 3.65
N VAL A 63 2.21 -3.73 4.80
CA VAL A 63 1.07 -4.24 5.60
C VAL A 63 0.21 -3.04 6.00
N PRO A 64 -1.14 -3.14 5.99
CA PRO A 64 -2.00 -2.04 6.41
C PRO A 64 -1.56 -1.42 7.74
N LYS A 65 -1.62 -0.09 7.79
CA LYS A 65 -1.28 0.75 8.96
C LYS A 65 0.21 0.82 9.34
N SER A 66 1.08 0.52 8.39
CA SER A 66 2.54 0.69 8.55
C SER A 66 3.09 2.01 7.99
N GLY A 67 2.24 3.01 7.71
CA GLY A 67 2.68 4.31 7.18
C GLY A 67 2.34 4.58 5.70
N THR A 68 1.40 3.84 5.11
CA THR A 68 1.04 3.96 3.69
C THR A 68 0.62 5.37 3.26
N THR A 69 -0.18 6.07 4.08
CA THR A 69 -0.62 7.44 3.78
C THR A 69 0.56 8.39 3.64
N TRP A 70 1.53 8.25 4.54
CA TRP A 70 2.73 9.07 4.54
C TRP A 70 3.63 8.74 3.36
N LEU A 71 3.84 7.46 3.08
CA LEU A 71 4.62 7.01 1.91
C LEU A 71 4.00 7.47 0.58
N LYS A 72 2.67 7.42 0.43
CA LYS A 72 1.96 7.95 -0.75
C LYS A 72 2.25 9.43 -0.96
N ALA A 73 2.11 10.24 0.08
CA ALA A 73 2.36 11.67 0.02
C ALA A 73 3.81 11.97 -0.39
N LEU A 74 4.77 11.34 0.29
CA LEU A 74 6.20 11.51 0.01
C LEU A 74 6.56 11.11 -1.41
N ALA A 75 6.20 9.90 -1.85
CA ALA A 75 6.52 9.41 -3.18
C ALA A 75 5.88 10.28 -4.27
N PHE A 76 4.63 10.71 -4.09
CA PHE A 76 3.95 11.60 -5.02
C PHE A 76 4.66 12.95 -5.13
N SER A 77 4.93 13.61 -3.99
CA SER A 77 5.63 14.90 -3.95
C SER A 77 7.01 14.82 -4.57
N ILE A 78 7.79 13.79 -4.28
CA ILE A 78 9.14 13.62 -4.82
C ILE A 78 9.10 13.40 -6.33
N ALA A 79 8.25 12.50 -6.83
CA ALA A 79 8.19 12.14 -8.24
C ALA A 79 7.64 13.28 -9.12
N ASN A 80 6.81 14.17 -8.58
CA ASN A 80 6.17 15.24 -9.33
C ASN A 80 6.75 16.64 -9.06
N ARG A 81 7.78 16.79 -8.21
CA ARG A 81 8.30 18.11 -7.79
C ARG A 81 8.77 19.03 -8.93
N HIS A 82 9.15 18.46 -10.06
CA HIS A 82 9.59 19.22 -11.25
C HIS A 82 8.44 19.66 -12.17
N VAL A 83 7.24 19.11 -11.96
CA VAL A 83 6.05 19.37 -12.77
C VAL A 83 4.98 20.12 -11.98
N ILE A 84 4.87 19.83 -10.68
CA ILE A 84 3.89 20.40 -9.77
C ILE A 84 4.66 21.11 -8.66
N SER A 85 4.49 22.43 -8.56
CA SER A 85 5.05 23.21 -7.46
C SER A 85 4.35 22.85 -6.14
N ILE A 86 5.06 22.99 -5.03
CA ILE A 86 4.60 22.53 -3.70
C ILE A 86 3.29 23.23 -3.28
N ASP A 87 3.14 24.51 -3.62
CA ASP A 87 1.95 25.34 -3.35
C ASP A 87 0.73 24.96 -4.22
N GLN A 88 0.94 24.20 -5.29
CA GLN A 88 -0.10 23.69 -6.18
C GLN A 88 -0.34 22.19 -5.99
N SER A 89 0.30 21.57 -5.00
CA SER A 89 0.18 20.14 -4.77
C SER A 89 -1.27 19.74 -4.47
N PRO A 90 -1.82 18.71 -5.13
CA PRO A 90 -3.14 18.18 -4.79
C PRO A 90 -3.23 17.65 -3.35
N LEU A 91 -2.09 17.37 -2.70
CA LEU A 91 -2.04 16.95 -1.29
C LEU A 91 -2.49 18.05 -0.31
N LEU A 92 -2.56 19.31 -0.76
CA LEU A 92 -3.09 20.42 0.05
C LEU A 92 -4.62 20.40 0.16
N THR A 93 -5.31 19.74 -0.79
CA THR A 93 -6.78 19.75 -0.88
C THR A 93 -7.39 18.35 -0.93
N SER A 94 -6.59 17.32 -1.18
CA SER A 94 -7.03 15.93 -1.35
C SER A 94 -6.22 14.98 -0.49
N HIS A 95 -6.89 13.94 0.02
CA HIS A 95 -6.24 12.89 0.79
C HIS A 95 -5.24 12.10 -0.07
N PRO A 96 -4.06 11.68 0.44
CA PRO A 96 -3.07 10.92 -0.34
C PRO A 96 -3.60 9.63 -1.00
N HIS A 97 -4.62 9.00 -0.41
CA HIS A 97 -5.29 7.83 -1.01
C HIS A 97 -6.07 8.14 -2.30
N THR A 98 -6.49 9.40 -2.50
CA THR A 98 -7.15 9.84 -3.75
C THR A 98 -6.11 10.16 -4.83
N VAL A 99 -4.97 10.70 -4.42
CA VAL A 99 -3.90 11.13 -5.34
C VAL A 99 -3.10 9.93 -5.86
N VAL A 100 -2.82 8.95 -5.00
CA VAL A 100 -2.11 7.72 -5.36
C VAL A 100 -3.04 6.53 -5.13
N PRO A 101 -3.61 5.92 -6.18
CA PRO A 101 -4.66 4.90 -6.05
C PRO A 101 -4.09 3.54 -5.61
N PHE A 102 -4.91 2.78 -4.88
CA PHE A 102 -4.68 1.35 -4.66
C PHE A 102 -5.10 0.52 -5.87
N LEU A 103 -4.36 -0.54 -6.16
CA LEU A 103 -4.78 -1.54 -7.14
C LEU A 103 -6.09 -2.18 -6.69
N GLU A 104 -6.11 -2.79 -5.50
CA GLU A 104 -7.23 -3.61 -5.02
C GLU A 104 -8.42 -2.82 -4.43
N PHE A 105 -8.23 -1.55 -4.07
CA PHE A 105 -9.28 -0.74 -3.43
C PHE A 105 -9.76 0.47 -4.24
N ASN A 106 -9.06 0.85 -5.32
CA ASN A 106 -9.49 1.95 -6.17
C ASN A 106 -9.66 1.51 -7.63
N LEU A 107 -8.62 0.91 -8.23
CA LEU A 107 -8.63 0.62 -9.66
C LEU A 107 -9.42 -0.64 -10.01
N TYR A 108 -9.19 -1.73 -9.28
CA TYR A 108 -9.78 -3.04 -9.55
C TYR A 108 -11.01 -3.35 -8.70
N LEU A 109 -11.40 -2.45 -7.79
CA LEU A 109 -12.53 -2.69 -6.89
C LEU A 109 -13.86 -2.81 -7.64
N PHE A 110 -14.08 -1.95 -8.65
CA PHE A 110 -15.31 -1.89 -9.42
C PHE A 110 -15.11 -2.18 -10.92
N GLN A 111 -13.88 -2.48 -11.34
CA GLN A 111 -13.53 -2.77 -12.73
C GLN A 111 -12.58 -3.96 -12.78
N GLU A 112 -12.89 -4.96 -13.60
CA GLU A 112 -12.04 -6.15 -13.71
C GLU A 112 -10.74 -5.86 -14.46
N ASN A 113 -10.79 -5.00 -15.48
CA ASN A 113 -9.65 -4.60 -16.30
C ASN A 113 -9.71 -3.08 -16.58
N PRO A 114 -9.33 -2.22 -15.61
CA PRO A 114 -9.30 -0.78 -15.81
C PRO A 114 -8.24 -0.40 -16.85
N HIS A 115 -8.57 0.54 -17.73
CA HIS A 115 -7.63 1.03 -18.74
C HIS A 115 -6.66 2.06 -18.15
N LEU A 116 -5.37 1.73 -18.09
CA LEU A 116 -4.32 2.53 -17.42
C LEU A 116 -3.29 3.14 -18.39
N GLU A 117 -3.48 3.05 -19.71
CA GLU A 117 -2.45 3.44 -20.69
C GLU A 117 -2.27 4.96 -20.81
N GLY A 118 -3.30 5.76 -20.47
CA GLY A 118 -3.28 7.23 -20.54
C GLY A 118 -2.82 7.95 -19.27
N LEU A 119 -2.45 7.24 -18.21
CA LEU A 119 -1.95 7.88 -16.98
C LEU A 119 -0.55 8.50 -17.20
N PRO A 120 -0.29 9.71 -16.67
CA PRO A 120 1.01 10.35 -16.79
C PRO A 120 2.11 9.49 -16.13
N SER A 121 3.32 9.53 -16.70
CA SER A 121 4.48 8.80 -16.18
C SER A 121 5.37 9.72 -15.32
N PRO A 122 6.02 9.21 -14.27
CA PRO A 122 5.90 7.84 -13.75
C PRO A 122 4.53 7.60 -13.11
N ARG A 123 3.94 6.41 -13.35
CA ARG A 123 2.67 6.05 -12.68
C ARG A 123 3.00 5.56 -11.28
N ILE A 124 2.28 6.07 -10.29
CA ILE A 124 2.46 5.67 -8.89
C ILE A 124 1.21 4.92 -8.46
N PHE A 125 1.39 3.68 -8.01
CA PHE A 125 0.32 2.83 -7.51
C PHE A 125 0.62 2.37 -6.10
N THR A 126 -0.41 1.95 -5.37
CA THR A 126 -0.23 1.31 -4.06
C THR A 126 -0.88 -0.06 -4.03
N THR A 127 -0.34 -0.97 -3.24
CA THR A 127 -1.02 -2.21 -2.89
C THR A 127 -0.61 -2.72 -1.50
N HIS A 128 -1.53 -3.39 -0.82
CA HIS A 128 -1.26 -4.18 0.37
C HIS A 128 -0.98 -5.65 0.07
N MET A 129 -0.86 -6.04 -1.21
CA MET A 129 -0.54 -7.42 -1.57
C MET A 129 0.84 -7.86 -1.02
N PRO A 130 0.95 -9.07 -0.46
CA PRO A 130 2.25 -9.68 -0.17
C PRO A 130 3.09 -9.85 -1.44
N PHE A 131 4.42 -9.85 -1.32
CA PHE A 131 5.34 -9.89 -2.47
C PHE A 131 5.05 -11.07 -3.43
N LYS A 132 4.74 -12.25 -2.88
CA LYS A 132 4.37 -13.47 -3.64
C LYS A 132 3.09 -13.31 -4.46
N ILE A 133 2.20 -12.41 -4.03
CA ILE A 133 0.86 -12.21 -4.58
C ILE A 133 0.83 -11.07 -5.59
N LEU A 134 1.89 -10.26 -5.68
CA LEU A 134 1.98 -9.19 -6.67
C LEU A 134 1.75 -9.73 -8.10
N PRO A 135 1.11 -8.93 -8.98
CA PRO A 135 1.07 -9.20 -10.41
C PRO A 135 2.46 -9.56 -10.96
N ASP A 136 2.53 -10.59 -11.80
CA ASP A 136 3.79 -11.06 -12.37
C ASP A 136 4.50 -9.95 -13.14
N SER A 137 3.74 -9.11 -13.85
CA SER A 137 4.30 -7.95 -14.54
C SER A 137 5.08 -7.00 -13.63
N ILE A 138 4.68 -6.83 -12.35
CA ILE A 138 5.42 -6.00 -11.38
C ILE A 138 6.72 -6.71 -10.99
N ARG A 139 6.67 -8.03 -10.81
CA ARG A 139 7.84 -8.83 -10.41
C ARG A 139 8.86 -8.98 -11.53
N GLU A 140 8.42 -8.94 -12.78
CA GLU A 140 9.23 -9.15 -13.99
C GLU A 140 9.72 -7.86 -14.66
N SER A 141 9.04 -6.73 -14.49
CA SER A 141 9.47 -5.43 -15.07
C SER A 141 10.62 -4.78 -14.29
N GLU A 142 11.12 -3.64 -14.75
CA GLU A 142 12.11 -2.84 -14.00
C GLU A 142 11.47 -1.79 -13.07
N CYS A 143 10.15 -1.86 -12.85
CA CYS A 143 9.44 -0.92 -11.99
C CYS A 143 10.00 -0.94 -10.56
N LYS A 144 10.01 0.22 -9.91
CA LYS A 144 10.52 0.36 -8.55
C LYS A 144 9.45 0.00 -7.53
N ILE A 145 9.85 -0.73 -6.48
CA ILE A 145 8.98 -1.09 -5.36
C ILE A 145 9.51 -0.43 -4.10
N ILE A 146 8.66 0.33 -3.39
CA ILE A 146 8.99 0.91 -2.09
C ILE A 146 8.09 0.28 -1.04
N TYR A 147 8.70 -0.49 -0.14
CA TYR A 147 8.03 -1.14 0.97
C TYR A 147 8.30 -0.39 2.28
N ILE A 148 7.27 -0.13 3.08
CA ILE A 148 7.41 0.41 4.44
C ILE A 148 6.83 -0.55 5.48
N CYS A 149 7.64 -0.93 6.47
CA CYS A 149 7.19 -1.67 7.64
C CYS A 149 7.12 -0.78 8.88
N ARG A 150 6.44 -1.29 9.91
CA ARG A 150 6.33 -0.66 11.22
C ARG A 150 6.44 -1.75 12.29
N ASN A 151 6.80 -1.37 13.52
CA ASN A 151 6.71 -2.27 14.66
C ASN A 151 5.34 -2.99 14.68
N PRO A 152 5.29 -4.33 14.72
CA PRO A 152 4.03 -5.09 14.65
C PRO A 152 3.04 -4.75 15.77
N LEU A 153 3.50 -4.40 16.96
CA LEU A 153 2.62 -4.05 18.08
C LEU A 153 1.91 -2.71 17.84
N ASP A 154 2.66 -1.71 17.38
CA ASP A 154 2.10 -0.41 16.99
C ASP A 154 1.17 -0.53 15.79
N GLN A 155 1.54 -1.38 14.83
CA GLN A 155 0.75 -1.67 13.63
C GLN A 155 -0.58 -2.36 14.01
N PHE A 156 -0.55 -3.33 14.92
CA PHE A 156 -1.75 -3.99 15.45
C PHE A 156 -2.72 -2.97 16.07
N ILE A 157 -2.24 -2.14 17.00
CA ILE A 157 -3.08 -1.13 17.67
C ILE A 157 -3.70 -0.18 16.64
N SER A 158 -2.88 0.37 15.73
CA SER A 158 -3.36 1.28 14.69
C SER A 158 -4.39 0.64 13.75
N HIS A 159 -4.22 -0.65 13.42
CA HIS A 159 -5.12 -1.39 12.56
C HIS A 159 -6.42 -1.75 13.23
N ARG A 160 -6.38 -2.12 14.52
CA ARG A 160 -7.57 -2.31 15.31
C ARG A 160 -8.41 -1.04 15.38
N HIS A 161 -7.82 0.10 15.75
CA HIS A 161 -8.52 1.38 15.81
C HIS A 161 -9.19 1.72 14.47
N PHE A 162 -8.42 1.63 13.38
CA PHE A 162 -8.92 1.91 12.04
C PHE A 162 -10.12 1.03 11.65
N LEU A 163 -10.05 -0.29 11.90
CA LEU A 163 -11.13 -1.21 11.57
C LEU A 163 -12.40 -0.94 12.39
N LEU A 164 -12.25 -0.58 13.67
CA LEU A 164 -13.40 -0.25 14.52
C LEU A 164 -14.09 1.05 14.09
N GLU A 165 -13.32 2.08 13.74
CA GLU A 165 -13.87 3.37 13.29
C GLU A 165 -14.52 3.27 11.91
N ASN A 166 -14.05 2.36 11.05
CA ASN A 166 -14.52 2.20 9.67
C ASN A 166 -15.45 1.00 9.48
N LYS A 167 -16.01 0.46 10.57
CA LYS A 167 -16.92 -0.67 10.53
C LYS A 167 -18.25 -0.27 9.87
N LEU A 168 -18.41 -0.68 8.61
CA LEU A 168 -19.69 -0.63 7.90
C LEU A 168 -20.55 -1.81 8.36
N GLY A 169 -21.61 -1.55 9.12
CA GLY A 169 -22.61 -2.52 9.55
C GLY A 169 -22.76 -2.63 11.07
N LYS A 170 -24.01 -2.74 11.54
CA LYS A 170 -24.38 -2.83 12.97
C LYS A 170 -24.45 -4.27 13.50
N ASP A 171 -24.25 -5.27 12.65
CA ASP A 171 -24.78 -6.62 12.91
C ASP A 171 -23.74 -7.63 13.39
N ALA A 172 -22.45 -7.29 13.41
CA ALA A 172 -21.42 -8.10 14.05
C ALA A 172 -20.84 -7.32 15.24
N GLU A 173 -20.59 -7.96 16.37
CA GLU A 173 -19.84 -7.36 17.47
C GLU A 173 -18.33 -7.45 17.16
N PRO A 174 -17.54 -6.39 17.37
CA PRO A 174 -16.09 -6.48 17.21
C PRO A 174 -15.51 -7.43 18.25
N LEU A 175 -14.42 -8.11 17.89
CA LEU A 175 -13.70 -8.94 18.85
C LEU A 175 -13.10 -8.10 19.98
N SER A 176 -12.94 -8.73 21.15
CA SER A 176 -12.16 -8.14 22.25
C SER A 176 -10.71 -7.92 21.79
N ILE A 177 -9.97 -7.06 22.51
CA ILE A 177 -8.57 -6.80 22.16
C ILE A 177 -7.71 -8.07 22.30
N ASP A 178 -7.98 -8.91 23.30
CA ASP A 178 -7.23 -10.14 23.55
C ASP A 178 -7.45 -11.17 22.44
N GLU A 179 -8.70 -11.35 21.99
CA GLU A 179 -9.03 -12.23 20.86
C GLU A 179 -8.43 -11.70 19.55
N ALA A 180 -8.54 -10.39 19.30
CA ALA A 180 -7.94 -9.77 18.12
C ALA A 180 -6.40 -9.93 18.12
N PHE A 181 -5.77 -9.82 19.29
CA PHE A 181 -4.33 -9.99 19.45
C PHE A 181 -3.90 -11.45 19.28
N ASP A 182 -4.64 -12.42 19.80
CA ASP A 182 -4.40 -13.86 19.53
C ASP A 182 -4.45 -14.15 18.03
N LEU A 183 -5.48 -13.66 17.33
CA LEU A 183 -5.61 -13.81 15.89
C LEU A 183 -4.44 -13.14 15.15
N PHE A 184 -4.02 -11.93 15.57
CA PHE A 184 -2.86 -11.25 15.03
C PHE A 184 -1.57 -12.07 15.19
N CYS A 185 -1.32 -12.63 16.37
CA CYS A 185 -0.19 -13.51 16.66
C CYS A 185 -0.21 -14.81 15.86
N ARG A 186 -1.41 -15.29 15.49
CA ARG A 186 -1.61 -16.44 14.59
C ARG A 186 -1.58 -16.05 13.10
N GLY A 187 -1.40 -14.77 12.79
CA GLY A 187 -1.31 -14.24 11.42
C GLY A 187 -2.66 -14.06 10.73
N ILE A 188 -3.76 -14.22 11.46
CA ILE A 188 -5.14 -14.13 10.96
C ILE A 188 -5.62 -12.67 11.08
N HIS A 189 -5.30 -11.87 10.08
CA HIS A 189 -5.72 -10.48 9.96
C HIS A 189 -5.64 -10.02 8.50
N PRO A 190 -6.22 -8.89 8.10
CA PRO A 190 -6.14 -8.41 6.71
C PRO A 190 -4.68 -8.29 6.26
N PHE A 191 -4.37 -8.94 5.14
CA PHE A 191 -3.07 -9.08 4.51
C PHE A 191 -1.99 -9.78 5.37
N GLY A 192 -2.42 -10.48 6.42
CA GLY A 192 -1.54 -11.30 7.27
C GLY A 192 -1.22 -12.67 6.65
N PRO A 193 -0.22 -13.38 7.18
CA PRO A 193 0.57 -13.04 8.37
C PRO A 193 1.59 -11.91 8.15
N PHE A 194 1.71 -10.99 9.11
CA PHE A 194 2.60 -9.82 8.96
C PHE A 194 4.07 -10.20 8.78
N TRP A 195 4.55 -11.28 9.42
CA TRP A 195 5.95 -11.70 9.32
C TRP A 195 6.29 -12.18 7.91
N ASP A 196 5.45 -13.02 7.31
CA ASP A 196 5.67 -13.50 5.94
C ASP A 196 5.53 -12.36 4.93
N HIS A 197 4.61 -11.42 5.19
CA HIS A 197 4.45 -10.23 4.38
C HIS A 197 5.73 -9.36 4.41
N ILE A 198 6.25 -9.06 5.60
CA ILE A 198 7.46 -8.26 5.78
C ILE A 198 8.68 -8.99 5.22
N LEU A 199 8.87 -10.27 5.56
CA LEU A 199 10.00 -11.09 5.13
C LEU A 199 10.04 -11.24 3.61
N GLY A 200 8.89 -11.35 2.94
CA GLY A 200 8.82 -11.40 1.49
C GLY A 200 9.47 -10.18 0.83
N TYR A 201 9.13 -8.98 1.29
CA TYR A 201 9.71 -7.73 0.79
C TYR A 201 11.15 -7.49 1.27
N TRP A 202 11.47 -7.87 2.51
CA TRP A 202 12.83 -7.81 3.03
C TRP A 202 13.79 -8.66 2.19
N ASN A 203 13.45 -9.93 1.97
CA ASN A 203 14.25 -10.84 1.13
C ASN A 203 14.36 -10.34 -0.31
N ALA A 204 13.29 -9.75 -0.87
CA ALA A 204 13.33 -9.15 -2.19
C ALA A 204 14.30 -7.95 -2.28
N SER A 205 14.33 -7.09 -1.24
CA SER A 205 15.28 -5.98 -1.15
C SER A 205 16.73 -6.41 -1.03
N LEU A 206 17.01 -7.51 -0.31
CA LEU A 206 18.35 -8.08 -0.25
C LEU A 206 18.78 -8.69 -1.60
N LYS A 207 17.84 -9.28 -2.34
CA LYS A 207 18.11 -9.92 -3.64
C LYS A 207 18.30 -8.90 -4.77
N ASN A 208 17.50 -7.84 -4.78
CA ASN A 208 17.55 -6.80 -5.82
C ASN A 208 17.29 -5.41 -5.19
N PRO A 209 18.32 -4.80 -4.57
CA PRO A 209 18.18 -3.51 -3.90
C PRO A 209 17.91 -2.34 -4.87
N GLU A 210 18.25 -2.50 -6.15
CA GLU A 210 17.90 -1.52 -7.19
C GLU A 210 16.40 -1.53 -7.51
N LYS A 211 15.72 -2.66 -7.30
CA LYS A 211 14.29 -2.81 -7.57
C LYS A 211 13.41 -2.61 -6.35
N VAL A 212 13.88 -2.97 -5.16
CA VAL A 212 13.07 -2.95 -3.93
C VAL A 212 13.77 -2.16 -2.83
N LEU A 213 13.20 -1.00 -2.48
CA LEU A 213 13.59 -0.20 -1.34
C LEU A 213 12.76 -0.61 -0.12
N PHE A 214 13.43 -1.04 0.94
CA PHE A 214 12.81 -1.37 2.22
C PHE A 214 13.02 -0.24 3.23
N LEU A 215 11.93 0.27 3.78
CA LEU A 215 11.89 1.37 4.75
C LEU A 215 11.25 0.92 6.07
N ARG A 216 11.64 1.57 7.16
CA ARG A 216 11.00 1.43 8.47
C ARG A 216 10.34 2.74 8.86
N TYR A 217 9.11 2.66 9.33
CA TYR A 217 8.31 3.81 9.76
C TYR A 217 9.00 4.61 10.86
N GLU A 218 9.63 3.92 11.81
CA GLU A 218 10.32 4.52 12.94
C GLU A 218 11.55 5.31 12.49
N GLU A 219 12.35 4.78 11.57
CA GLU A 219 13.52 5.45 10.99
C GLU A 219 13.11 6.68 10.15
N LEU A 220 12.02 6.55 9.37
CA LEU A 220 11.45 7.65 8.61
C LEU A 220 10.94 8.78 9.53
N LYS A 221 10.42 8.42 10.71
CA LYS A 221 9.97 9.36 11.76
C LYS A 221 11.12 10.05 12.47
N GLU A 222 12.23 9.35 12.68
CA GLU A 222 13.42 9.89 13.32
C GLU A 222 14.17 10.87 12.41
N ASP A 223 14.34 10.52 11.14
CA ASP A 223 15.05 11.36 10.16
C ASP A 223 14.34 11.36 8.80
N ILE A 224 13.32 12.20 8.69
CA ILE A 224 12.56 12.35 7.44
C ILE A 224 13.41 12.87 6.29
N THR A 225 14.34 13.81 6.56
CA THR A 225 15.14 14.49 5.53
C THR A 225 16.02 13.50 4.80
N SER A 226 16.75 12.64 5.52
CA SER A 226 17.61 11.62 4.90
C SER A 226 16.79 10.60 4.11
N HIS A 227 15.61 10.20 4.61
CA HIS A 227 14.77 9.22 3.94
C HIS A 227 14.07 9.78 2.69
N VAL A 228 13.70 11.07 2.69
CA VAL A 228 13.18 11.76 1.50
C VAL A 228 14.23 11.75 0.38
N LYS A 229 15.48 12.07 0.71
CA LYS A 229 16.60 11.98 -0.24
C LYS A 229 16.81 10.54 -0.73
N LYS A 230 16.77 9.57 0.17
CA LYS A 230 16.90 8.13 -0.15
C LYS A 230 15.82 7.65 -1.12
N ILE A 231 14.56 8.05 -0.90
CA ILE A 231 13.45 7.73 -1.81
C ILE A 231 13.69 8.37 -3.19
N ALA A 232 14.09 9.64 -3.21
CA ALA A 232 14.33 10.39 -4.44
C ALA A 232 15.46 9.77 -5.29
N GLU A 233 16.56 9.39 -4.64
CA GLU A 233 17.66 8.67 -5.28
C GLU A 233 17.19 7.32 -5.84
N PHE A 234 16.47 6.53 -5.05
CA PHE A 234 15.99 5.21 -5.45
C PHE A 234 15.04 5.22 -6.66
N ILE A 235 14.16 6.23 -6.77
CA ILE A 235 13.26 6.37 -7.92
C ILE A 235 13.92 7.04 -9.13
N GLY A 236 15.23 7.31 -9.08
CA GLY A 236 16.00 7.88 -10.19
C GLY A 236 15.83 9.40 -10.35
N SER A 237 15.46 10.10 -9.28
CA SER A 237 15.27 11.56 -9.28
C SER A 237 15.92 12.20 -8.05
N PRO A 238 17.24 12.09 -7.86
CA PRO A 238 17.93 12.66 -6.70
C PRO A 238 17.77 14.18 -6.65
N PHE A 239 17.86 14.75 -5.45
CA PHE A 239 17.89 16.20 -5.28
C PHE A 239 19.26 16.76 -5.71
N SER A 240 19.24 17.86 -6.45
CA SER A 240 20.44 18.64 -6.76
C SER A 240 20.90 19.46 -5.55
N ALA A 241 22.19 19.84 -5.52
CA ALA A 241 22.72 20.70 -4.47
C ALA A 241 21.97 22.04 -4.37
N GLU A 242 21.42 22.55 -5.48
CA GLU A 242 20.62 23.76 -5.48
C GLU A 242 19.23 23.54 -4.86
N GLU A 243 18.54 22.44 -5.18
CA GLU A 243 17.28 22.08 -4.51
C GLU A 243 17.46 21.91 -3.00
N GLU A 244 18.56 21.30 -2.58
CA GLU A 244 18.90 21.16 -1.16
C GLU A 244 19.13 22.52 -0.50
N LYS A 245 19.91 23.40 -1.14
CA LYS A 245 20.17 24.76 -0.64
C LYS A 245 18.90 25.61 -0.57
N GLN A 246 17.96 25.40 -1.49
CA GLN A 246 16.66 26.06 -1.51
C GLN A 246 15.65 25.46 -0.50
N GLY A 247 16.03 24.39 0.21
CA GLY A 247 15.19 23.75 1.23
C GLY A 247 14.03 22.94 0.65
N VAL A 248 14.11 22.48 -0.61
CA VAL A 248 13.03 21.71 -1.25
C VAL A 248 12.71 20.42 -0.48
N VAL A 249 13.74 19.77 0.07
CA VAL A 249 13.58 18.57 0.90
C VAL A 249 12.73 18.86 2.14
N ASP A 250 12.98 19.99 2.81
CA ASP A 250 12.24 20.40 4.00
C ASP A 250 10.81 20.83 3.66
N GLN A 251 10.61 21.47 2.50
CA GLN A 251 9.29 21.84 2.03
C GLN A 251 8.42 20.60 1.74
N ILE A 252 8.98 19.58 1.07
CA ILE A 252 8.29 18.29 0.85
C ILE A 252 7.99 17.61 2.19
N SER A 253 8.97 17.58 3.09
CA SER A 253 8.83 17.00 4.43
C SER A 253 7.69 17.66 5.21
N ARG A 254 7.60 18.99 5.16
CA ARG A 254 6.53 19.76 5.79
C ARG A 254 5.17 19.49 5.16
N LEU A 255 5.08 19.52 3.82
CA LEU A 255 3.85 19.22 3.07
C LEU A 255 3.29 17.84 3.44
N CYS A 256 4.19 16.86 3.63
CA CYS A 256 3.82 15.49 3.95
C CYS A 256 3.73 15.21 5.46
N SER A 257 3.77 16.24 6.31
CA SER A 257 3.70 16.07 7.76
C SER A 257 2.32 15.57 8.21
N PHE A 258 2.27 14.90 9.37
CA PHE A 258 1.02 14.37 9.92
C PHE A 258 -0.05 15.45 10.17
N GLU A 259 0.37 16.69 10.45
CA GLU A 259 -0.51 17.83 10.67
C GLU A 259 -1.24 18.23 9.38
N ILE A 260 -0.51 18.36 8.27
CA ILE A 260 -1.08 18.75 6.98
C ILE A 260 -1.90 17.62 6.38
N LEU A 261 -1.43 16.38 6.50
CA LEU A 261 -2.12 15.21 5.96
C LEU A 261 -3.31 14.75 6.81
N GLY A 262 -3.52 15.33 8.00
CA GLY A 262 -4.62 14.97 8.90
C GLY A 262 -4.57 13.53 9.42
N ILE A 263 -3.38 12.93 9.51
CA ILE A 263 -3.18 11.50 9.84
C ILE A 263 -3.60 11.14 11.29
N TRP A 264 -3.87 12.14 12.13
CA TRP A 264 -4.37 11.99 13.51
C TRP A 264 -5.89 12.14 13.67
N ARG A 265 -6.64 12.38 12.58
CA ARG A 265 -8.10 12.51 12.61
C ARG A 265 -8.81 11.20 12.32
#